data_AF-A0A0L0BYR6-F1
#
_entry.id   AF-A0A0L0BYR6-F1
#
_cell.length_a   1.000
_cell.length_b   1.000
_cell.length_c   1.000
_cell.angle_alpha   90.00
_cell.angle_beta   90.00
_cell.angle_gamma   90.00
#
_symmetry.space_group_name_H-M   'P 1'
#
loop_
_entity.id
_entity.type
_entity.pdbx_description
1 polymer ?
#
loop_
_entity_poly.entity_id
_entity_poly.type
_entity_poly.pdbx_seq_one_letter_code
_entity_poly.pdbx_strand_id
1 'polypeptide(L)'
;MFVQITTKTYQYSRSLEEQMSKLISFINSKYGDIHYTPIIHFTKHMKQREYFALLMNASVGFFMPTREGSSSAALEYILCQQNRKGSRTVMVLSEFMGITDLLAQGCMLANPFDPIQVSYVLNRALLKSTAKEGSEEQERLFKTATNKYDVREFVTNILSNLVNHDLKHENQHYTPAADFAEVTSVFKKAGKRLLLLDYDGTLTPIVKDPAAAVPSSRLKQVLAKLSEDPNTSVWVISGRDMKFLDEHLSMFKINMSAEHGCYLKREYQTPEEPWENLVEQLDMSWMKVVKNVLQSYTERTEGSNIEVKKSAICWHYRRSDPIFGAFQASHLRAYLELTVSKKFPIDVLNGKSVVEIRPKLFNKGEIVKNIFKEAHEHNDFPEFVMSIDRAIARQNKFGKTTKKERVYTDKELGIPKLNTSLDPVGVKVKGKKGKKFVNDTSMQIILAEVMQQSNETHASKIEKARQLEAIREAKRKEIEEKEQQTKQKLENKKKELKKKKKPVGKGEPESEPEPKSKPNFKKSGSKKRVSFA
;
A
#
# COMPACT_ATOMS: atom_id res chain seq x y z
N MET A 1 -43.83 12.04 -18.56
CA MET A 1 -44.21 10.85 -17.77
C MET A 1 -42.99 10.33 -17.03
N PHE A 2 -43.10 10.12 -15.73
CA PHE A 2 -42.09 9.56 -14.85
C PHE A 2 -42.55 8.19 -14.38
N VAL A 3 -41.73 7.17 -14.61
CA VAL A 3 -42.06 5.78 -14.24
C VAL A 3 -41.12 5.36 -13.12
N GLN A 4 -41.70 5.02 -11.97
CA GLN A 4 -40.95 4.51 -10.83
C GLN A 4 -41.29 3.04 -10.61
N ILE A 5 -40.27 2.20 -10.51
CA ILE A 5 -40.40 0.78 -10.24
C ILE A 5 -39.82 0.52 -8.86
N THR A 6 -40.63 -0.02 -7.95
CA THR A 6 -40.20 -0.37 -6.60
C THR A 6 -40.33 -1.88 -6.42
N THR A 7 -39.19 -2.56 -6.30
CA THR A 7 -39.15 -3.94 -5.81
C THR A 7 -39.38 -3.94 -4.31
N LYS A 8 -40.27 -4.82 -3.84
CA LYS A 8 -40.51 -5.00 -2.39
C LYS A 8 -39.31 -5.72 -1.77
N THR A 9 -38.27 -4.97 -1.45
CA THR A 9 -37.21 -5.40 -0.54
C THR A 9 -37.54 -4.93 0.87
N TYR A 10 -37.25 -5.77 1.86
CA TYR A 10 -37.72 -5.72 3.24
C TYR A 10 -37.81 -4.31 3.88
N GLN A 11 -38.95 -4.05 4.54
CA GLN A 11 -39.22 -2.98 5.52
C GLN A 11 -39.22 -1.52 5.02
N TYR A 12 -40.20 -1.15 4.19
CA TYR A 12 -40.67 0.24 4.20
C TYR A 12 -41.65 0.45 5.37
N SER A 13 -41.53 1.56 6.09
CA SER A 13 -42.54 1.93 7.08
C SER A 13 -43.84 2.28 6.35
N ARG A 14 -44.97 1.77 6.83
CA ARG A 14 -46.30 2.06 6.27
C ARG A 14 -46.55 3.56 6.11
N SER A 15 -46.00 4.37 7.02
CA SER A 15 -46.08 5.83 6.98
C SER A 15 -45.40 6.44 5.74
N LEU A 16 -44.28 5.87 5.28
CA LEU A 16 -43.58 6.37 4.10
C LEU A 16 -44.32 6.02 2.80
N GLU A 17 -44.89 4.81 2.71
CA GLU A 17 -45.75 4.43 1.57
C GLU A 17 -46.98 5.33 1.45
N GLU A 18 -47.59 5.71 2.57
CA GLU A 18 -48.71 6.65 2.61
C GLU A 18 -48.30 8.06 2.18
N GLN A 19 -47.14 8.55 2.64
CA GLN A 19 -46.60 9.85 2.23
C GLN A 19 -46.29 9.88 0.74
N MET A 20 -45.66 8.84 0.20
CA MET A 20 -45.40 8.70 -1.23
C MET A 20 -46.68 8.66 -2.04
N SER A 21 -47.68 7.87 -1.62
CA SER A 21 -48.96 7.77 -2.32
C SER A 21 -49.70 9.11 -2.36
N LYS A 22 -49.68 9.87 -1.26
CA LYS A 22 -50.24 11.23 -1.20
C LYS A 22 -49.52 12.18 -2.16
N LEU A 23 -48.18 12.14 -2.21
CA LEU A 23 -47.39 12.99 -3.10
C LEU A 23 -47.66 12.67 -4.58
N ILE A 24 -47.70 11.39 -4.93
CA ILE A 24 -48.00 10.93 -6.30
C ILE A 24 -49.41 11.38 -6.71
N SER A 25 -50.40 11.18 -5.83
CA SER A 25 -51.78 11.62 -6.08
C SER A 25 -51.87 13.13 -6.27
N PHE A 26 -51.19 13.91 -5.43
CA PHE A 26 -51.14 15.37 -5.55
C PHE A 26 -50.54 15.82 -6.89
N ILE A 27 -49.40 15.25 -7.28
CA ILE A 27 -48.74 15.60 -8.55
C ILE A 27 -49.62 15.20 -9.74
N ASN A 28 -50.17 13.99 -9.73
CA ASN A 28 -51.04 13.52 -10.81
C ASN A 28 -52.33 14.34 -10.91
N SER A 29 -52.91 14.77 -9.79
CA SER A 29 -54.09 15.64 -9.79
C SER A 29 -53.79 17.04 -10.31
N LYS A 30 -52.58 17.56 -10.08
CA LYS A 30 -52.20 18.93 -10.47
C LYS A 30 -51.74 19.03 -11.92
N TYR A 31 -51.06 18.01 -12.43
CA TYR A 31 -50.38 18.04 -13.74
C TYR A 31 -50.90 16.98 -14.72
N GLY A 32 -51.82 16.12 -14.30
CA GLY A 32 -52.44 15.10 -15.15
C GLY A 32 -53.76 15.55 -15.75
N ASP A 33 -54.17 14.84 -16.79
CA ASP A 33 -55.46 14.97 -17.45
C ASP A 33 -56.06 13.57 -17.74
N ILE A 34 -57.17 13.51 -18.48
CA ILE A 34 -57.85 12.24 -18.79
C ILE A 34 -57.01 11.29 -19.67
N HIS A 35 -56.04 11.81 -20.41
CA HIS A 35 -55.18 11.06 -21.33
C HIS A 35 -53.72 10.94 -20.86
N TYR A 36 -53.32 11.71 -19.83
CA TYR A 36 -51.95 11.81 -19.37
C TYR A 36 -51.84 11.70 -17.83
N THR A 37 -51.10 10.69 -17.38
CA THR A 37 -50.71 10.55 -15.97
C THR A 37 -49.22 10.87 -15.78
N PRO A 38 -48.87 11.95 -15.06
CA PRO A 38 -47.48 12.38 -14.88
C PRO A 38 -46.56 11.34 -14.25
N ILE A 39 -47.00 10.68 -13.18
CA ILE A 39 -46.23 9.70 -12.41
C ILE A 39 -46.96 8.36 -12.40
N ILE A 40 -46.27 7.32 -12.87
CA ILE A 40 -46.71 5.93 -12.79
C ILE A 40 -45.78 5.19 -11.81
N HIS A 41 -46.34 4.69 -10.71
CA HIS A 41 -45.60 3.95 -9.69
C HIS A 41 -45.99 2.49 -9.66
N PHE A 42 -45.05 1.60 -10.01
CA PHE A 42 -45.22 0.16 -9.96
C PHE A 42 -44.70 -0.38 -8.62
N THR A 43 -45.61 -0.96 -7.82
CA THR A 43 -45.33 -1.54 -6.49
C THR A 43 -45.34 -3.07 -6.48
N LYS A 44 -45.70 -3.70 -7.61
CA LYS A 44 -45.77 -5.16 -7.78
C LYS A 44 -44.59 -5.64 -8.62
N HIS A 45 -44.26 -6.92 -8.46
CA HIS A 45 -43.26 -7.60 -9.26
C HIS A 45 -43.61 -7.49 -10.76
N MET A 46 -42.67 -6.99 -11.56
CA MET A 46 -42.81 -6.82 -13.00
C MET A 46 -42.11 -7.97 -13.73
N LYS A 47 -42.66 -8.46 -14.84
CA LYS A 47 -41.97 -9.49 -15.62
C LYS A 47 -40.73 -8.87 -16.26
N GLN A 48 -39.67 -9.67 -16.39
CA GLN A 48 -38.39 -9.19 -16.94
C GLN A 48 -38.53 -8.53 -18.33
N ARG A 49 -39.39 -9.08 -19.20
CA ARG A 49 -39.67 -8.50 -20.53
C ARG A 49 -40.32 -7.12 -20.45
N GLU A 50 -41.24 -6.91 -19.51
CA GLU A 50 -41.94 -5.63 -19.30
C GLU A 50 -40.96 -4.58 -18.75
N TYR A 51 -40.11 -4.99 -17.80
CA TYR A 51 -39.07 -4.14 -17.22
C TYR A 51 -38.08 -3.64 -18.29
N PHE A 52 -37.53 -4.53 -19.11
CA PHE A 52 -36.63 -4.12 -20.19
C PHE A 52 -37.34 -3.29 -21.26
N ALA A 53 -38.62 -3.56 -21.54
CA ALA A 53 -39.40 -2.72 -22.46
C ALA A 53 -39.53 -1.28 -21.95
N LEU A 54 -39.72 -1.08 -20.63
CA LEU A 54 -39.71 0.26 -20.03
C LEU A 54 -38.34 0.91 -20.12
N LEU A 55 -37.26 0.18 -19.80
CA LEU A 55 -35.90 0.70 -19.91
C LEU A 55 -35.54 1.11 -21.34
N MET A 56 -35.96 0.35 -22.36
CA MET A 56 -35.74 0.70 -23.77
C MET A 56 -36.47 1.98 -24.18
N ASN A 57 -37.67 2.22 -23.64
CA ASN A 57 -38.46 3.41 -23.96
C ASN A 57 -38.06 4.65 -23.16
N ALA A 58 -37.40 4.49 -22.01
CA ALA A 58 -37.04 5.61 -21.14
C ALA A 58 -35.99 6.54 -21.79
N SER A 59 -36.29 7.83 -21.87
CA SER A 59 -35.36 8.86 -22.37
C SER A 59 -34.28 9.25 -21.37
N VAL A 60 -34.54 9.08 -20.07
CA VAL A 60 -33.59 9.37 -18.98
C VAL A 60 -33.64 8.23 -17.97
N GLY A 61 -32.48 7.65 -17.65
CA GLY A 61 -32.31 6.75 -16.51
C GLY A 61 -32.01 7.55 -15.24
N PHE A 62 -32.80 7.37 -14.19
CA PHE A 62 -32.68 8.13 -12.94
C PHE A 62 -32.51 7.17 -11.76
N PHE A 63 -31.28 7.07 -11.24
CA PHE A 63 -30.93 6.14 -10.17
C PHE A 63 -30.39 6.92 -8.98
N MET A 64 -31.22 7.09 -7.95
CA MET A 64 -30.91 7.94 -6.78
C MET A 64 -30.99 7.20 -5.42
N PRO A 65 -30.31 6.05 -5.25
CA PRO A 65 -30.19 5.44 -3.94
C PRO A 65 -29.36 6.31 -2.98
N THR A 66 -29.70 6.30 -1.69
CA THR A 66 -28.86 6.92 -0.65
C THR A 66 -27.56 6.13 -0.42
N ARG A 67 -27.58 4.81 -0.65
CA ARG A 67 -26.42 3.91 -0.67
C ARG A 67 -26.69 2.70 -1.55
N GLU A 68 -25.79 2.41 -2.49
CA GLU A 68 -25.83 1.17 -3.28
C GLU A 68 -24.41 0.76 -3.68
N GLY A 69 -24.02 -0.48 -3.36
CA GLY A 69 -22.65 -0.97 -3.65
C GLY A 69 -22.43 -1.31 -5.12
N SER A 70 -23.31 -2.13 -5.69
CA SER A 70 -23.34 -2.43 -7.13
C SER A 70 -24.76 -2.23 -7.63
N SER A 71 -24.94 -1.49 -8.72
CA SER A 71 -26.25 -1.34 -9.34
C SER A 71 -26.27 -1.99 -10.72
N SER A 72 -26.93 -3.14 -10.82
CA SER A 72 -27.19 -3.77 -12.12
C SER A 72 -28.18 -2.95 -12.94
N ALA A 73 -29.12 -2.26 -12.29
CA ALA A 73 -30.18 -1.50 -12.96
C ALA A 73 -29.64 -0.38 -13.86
N ALA A 74 -28.59 0.33 -13.41
CA ALA A 74 -27.93 1.34 -14.23
C ALA A 74 -27.24 0.73 -15.47
N LEU A 75 -26.59 -0.43 -15.30
CA LEU A 75 -25.91 -1.14 -16.41
C LEU A 75 -26.92 -1.73 -17.39
N GLU A 76 -28.00 -2.32 -16.88
CA GLU A 76 -29.14 -2.82 -17.66
C GLU A 76 -29.74 -1.71 -18.53
N TYR A 77 -29.90 -0.51 -17.98
CA TYR A 77 -30.36 0.65 -18.75
C TYR A 77 -29.38 1.03 -19.87
N ILE A 78 -28.06 1.06 -19.61
CA ILE A 78 -27.05 1.32 -20.65
C ILE A 78 -27.19 0.32 -21.80
N LEU A 79 -27.30 -0.97 -21.48
CA LEU A 79 -27.42 -2.04 -22.47
C LEU A 79 -28.72 -1.91 -23.28
N CYS A 80 -29.85 -1.59 -22.63
CA CYS A 80 -31.12 -1.39 -23.31
C CYS A 80 -31.12 -0.23 -24.31
N GLN A 81 -30.24 0.77 -24.12
CA GLN A 81 -30.16 1.94 -25.00
C GLN A 81 -29.24 1.75 -26.21
N GLN A 82 -28.54 0.61 -26.34
CA GLN A 82 -27.54 0.38 -27.40
C GLN A 82 -28.10 0.51 -28.83
N ASN A 83 -29.31 0.00 -29.07
CA ASN A 83 -29.88 -0.10 -30.43
C ASN A 83 -30.75 1.09 -30.84
N ARG A 84 -30.82 2.14 -30.00
CA ARG A 84 -31.69 3.28 -30.23
C ARG A 84 -31.04 4.28 -31.19
N LYS A 85 -31.24 4.07 -32.50
CA LYS A 85 -30.76 4.98 -33.55
C LYS A 85 -31.31 6.40 -33.31
N GLY A 86 -30.42 7.39 -33.19
CA GLY A 86 -30.79 8.81 -33.10
C GLY A 86 -31.25 9.30 -31.72
N SER A 87 -31.14 8.50 -30.64
CA SER A 87 -31.48 8.92 -29.28
C SER A 87 -30.28 8.86 -28.36
N ARG A 88 -30.12 9.89 -27.52
CA ARG A 88 -29.06 10.00 -26.52
C ARG A 88 -29.42 9.22 -25.26
N THR A 89 -28.52 8.37 -24.79
CA THR A 89 -28.61 7.81 -23.42
C THR A 89 -28.25 8.91 -22.44
N VAL A 90 -29.24 9.38 -21.67
CA VAL A 90 -28.99 10.31 -20.57
C VAL A 90 -29.25 9.59 -19.25
N MET A 91 -28.31 9.70 -18.33
CA MET A 91 -28.39 9.06 -17.03
C MET A 91 -28.04 10.03 -15.93
N VAL A 92 -28.79 9.96 -14.84
CA VAL A 92 -28.51 10.63 -13.57
C VAL A 92 -28.24 9.55 -12.53
N LEU A 93 -27.09 9.62 -11.88
CA LEU A 93 -26.67 8.70 -10.82
C LEU A 93 -26.46 9.44 -9.51
N SER A 94 -26.78 8.76 -8.41
CA SER A 94 -26.39 9.19 -7.07
C SER A 94 -24.86 9.13 -6.91
N GLU A 95 -24.28 10.16 -6.33
CA GLU A 95 -22.85 10.20 -5.99
C GLU A 95 -22.43 9.10 -4.99
N PHE A 96 -23.40 8.46 -4.33
CA PHE A 96 -23.17 7.39 -3.34
C PHE A 96 -23.29 5.96 -3.91
N MET A 97 -23.41 5.81 -5.23
CA MET A 97 -23.40 4.49 -5.88
C MET A 97 -21.97 4.01 -6.11
N GLY A 98 -21.67 2.75 -5.82
CA GLY A 98 -20.32 2.19 -6.03
C GLY A 98 -19.91 2.04 -7.51
N ILE A 99 -20.84 2.25 -8.45
CA ILE A 99 -20.54 2.31 -9.89
C ILE A 99 -20.32 3.75 -10.39
N THR A 100 -20.45 4.75 -9.53
CA THR A 100 -20.30 6.16 -9.89
C THR A 100 -18.91 6.44 -10.42
N ASP A 101 -17.85 5.97 -9.74
CA ASP A 101 -16.47 6.18 -10.21
C ASP A 101 -16.21 5.61 -11.60
N LEU A 102 -16.92 4.53 -11.95
CA LEU A 102 -16.82 3.90 -13.25
C LEU A 102 -17.56 4.72 -14.32
N LEU A 103 -18.78 5.17 -14.03
CA LEU A 103 -19.68 5.76 -15.02
C LEU A 103 -19.68 7.29 -15.04
N ALA A 104 -18.99 7.95 -14.09
CA ALA A 104 -19.00 9.41 -13.88
C ALA A 104 -18.67 10.22 -15.16
N GLN A 105 -17.86 9.67 -16.05
CA GLN A 105 -17.46 10.35 -17.29
C GLN A 105 -18.57 10.44 -18.35
N GLY A 106 -19.66 9.68 -18.19
CA GLY A 106 -20.76 9.63 -19.15
C GLY A 106 -22.15 9.85 -18.55
N CYS A 107 -22.26 10.06 -17.23
CA CYS A 107 -23.53 10.34 -16.56
C CYS A 107 -23.49 11.68 -15.82
N MET A 108 -24.66 12.18 -15.44
CA MET A 108 -24.78 13.31 -14.52
C MET A 108 -24.84 12.79 -13.09
N LEU A 109 -24.11 13.43 -12.19
CA LEU A 109 -24.13 13.07 -10.77
C LEU A 109 -25.00 14.05 -9.99
N ALA A 110 -25.73 13.52 -9.02
CA ALA A 110 -26.48 14.31 -8.06
C ALA A 110 -26.38 13.71 -6.66
N ASN A 111 -26.40 14.59 -5.65
CA ASN A 111 -26.51 14.20 -4.26
C ASN A 111 -28.00 13.95 -3.92
N PRO A 112 -28.42 12.71 -3.57
CA PRO A 112 -29.81 12.42 -3.16
C PRO A 112 -30.30 13.21 -1.95
N PHE A 113 -29.40 13.78 -1.14
CA PHE A 113 -29.75 14.61 0.01
C PHE A 113 -29.96 16.09 -0.34
N ASP A 114 -29.67 16.50 -1.58
CA ASP A 114 -29.92 17.85 -2.09
C ASP A 114 -31.06 17.85 -3.14
N PRO A 115 -32.32 17.99 -2.72
CA PRO A 115 -33.46 17.94 -3.64
C PRO A 115 -33.46 19.08 -4.66
N ILE A 116 -32.83 20.21 -4.33
CA ILE A 116 -32.73 21.36 -5.23
C ILE A 116 -31.76 21.02 -6.36
N GLN A 117 -30.55 20.53 -6.04
CA GLN A 117 -29.59 20.07 -7.04
C GLN A 117 -30.16 18.95 -7.91
N VAL A 118 -30.84 17.98 -7.30
CA VAL A 118 -31.50 16.88 -8.04
C VAL A 118 -32.49 17.43 -9.07
N SER A 119 -33.29 18.44 -8.71
CA SER A 119 -34.24 19.06 -9.65
C SER A 119 -33.53 19.74 -10.85
N TYR A 120 -32.42 20.45 -10.61
CA TYR A 120 -31.63 21.09 -11.67
C TYR A 120 -30.99 20.05 -12.60
N VAL A 121 -30.40 18.99 -12.03
CA VAL A 121 -29.77 17.91 -12.79
C VAL A 121 -30.80 17.16 -13.62
N LEU A 122 -31.97 16.85 -13.04
CA LEU A 122 -33.05 16.17 -13.75
C LEU A 122 -33.61 17.03 -14.90
N ASN A 123 -33.80 18.33 -14.69
CA ASN A 123 -34.22 19.24 -15.75
C ASN A 123 -33.18 19.29 -16.89
N ARG A 124 -31.89 19.40 -16.54
CA ARG A 124 -30.81 19.37 -17.53
C ARG A 124 -30.75 18.03 -18.28
N ALA A 125 -31.02 16.92 -17.60
CA ALA A 125 -31.06 15.60 -18.21
C ALA A 125 -32.18 15.48 -19.24
N LEU A 126 -33.38 15.97 -18.90
CA LEU A 126 -34.52 16.00 -19.82
C LEU A 126 -34.24 16.87 -21.05
N LEU A 127 -33.68 18.07 -20.87
CA LEU A 127 -33.29 18.95 -21.97
C LEU A 127 -32.21 18.34 -22.87
N LYS A 128 -31.25 17.60 -22.30
CA LYS A 128 -30.25 16.86 -23.09
C LYS A 128 -30.86 15.70 -23.88
N SER A 129 -31.91 15.07 -23.36
CA SER A 129 -32.53 13.89 -23.99
C SER A 129 -33.24 14.20 -25.31
N THR A 130 -33.59 15.46 -25.56
CA THR A 130 -34.30 15.91 -26.79
C THR A 130 -33.35 16.34 -27.92
N ALA A 131 -32.03 16.34 -27.70
CA ALA A 131 -31.05 16.73 -28.72
C ALA A 131 -30.89 15.62 -29.80
N LYS A 132 -30.77 16.02 -31.07
CA LYS A 132 -30.76 15.11 -32.24
C LYS A 132 -29.44 14.36 -32.50
N GLU A 133 -28.36 14.69 -31.80
CA GLU A 133 -27.05 14.06 -32.01
C GLU A 133 -26.69 13.11 -30.85
N GLY A 134 -26.36 11.86 -31.21
CA GLY A 134 -25.81 10.86 -30.30
C GLY A 134 -24.41 11.26 -29.85
N SER A 135 -24.19 11.33 -28.55
CA SER A 135 -22.97 11.87 -27.96
C SER A 135 -21.87 10.82 -27.84
N GLU A 136 -20.60 11.24 -28.01
CA GLU A 136 -19.43 10.48 -27.55
C GLU A 136 -19.59 9.94 -26.11
N GLU A 137 -20.34 10.65 -25.25
CA GLU A 137 -20.66 10.24 -23.88
C GLU A 137 -21.38 8.89 -23.83
N GLN A 138 -22.30 8.61 -24.76
CA GLN A 138 -23.07 7.36 -24.81
C GLN A 138 -22.19 6.20 -25.26
N GLU A 139 -21.37 6.41 -26.29
CA GLU A 139 -20.43 5.39 -26.73
C GLU A 139 -19.41 5.07 -25.63
N ARG A 140 -18.95 6.09 -24.88
CA ARG A 140 -18.08 5.92 -23.72
C ARG A 140 -18.77 5.14 -22.59
N LEU A 141 -20.02 5.45 -22.26
CA LEU A 141 -20.80 4.69 -21.27
C LEU A 141 -20.90 3.22 -21.68
N PHE A 142 -21.25 2.97 -22.94
CA PHE A 142 -21.40 1.61 -23.45
C PHE A 142 -20.08 0.85 -23.40
N LYS A 143 -19.00 1.41 -23.95
CA LYS A 143 -17.64 0.84 -23.89
C LYS A 143 -17.19 0.59 -22.46
N THR A 144 -17.54 1.48 -21.53
CA THR A 144 -17.17 1.34 -20.12
C THR A 144 -17.96 0.21 -19.45
N ALA A 145 -19.28 0.15 -19.69
CA ALA A 145 -20.14 -0.90 -19.15
C ALA A 145 -19.79 -2.29 -19.70
N THR A 146 -19.41 -2.40 -20.98
CA THR A 146 -19.11 -3.70 -21.61
C THR A 146 -17.66 -4.17 -21.43
N ASN A 147 -16.69 -3.25 -21.41
CA ASN A 147 -15.26 -3.64 -21.38
C ASN A 147 -14.63 -3.55 -19.99
N LYS A 148 -15.20 -2.80 -19.05
CA LYS A 148 -14.61 -2.54 -17.73
C LYS A 148 -15.43 -3.04 -16.55
N TYR A 149 -16.62 -3.59 -16.79
CA TYR A 149 -17.48 -4.11 -15.74
C TYR A 149 -17.88 -5.55 -16.04
N ASP A 150 -17.00 -6.48 -15.67
CA ASP A 150 -17.34 -7.89 -15.54
C ASP A 150 -17.78 -8.15 -14.09
N VAL A 151 -18.93 -8.80 -13.91
CA VAL A 151 -19.39 -9.27 -12.59
C VAL A 151 -18.30 -10.15 -11.95
N ARG A 152 -17.57 -10.93 -12.75
CA ARG A 152 -16.43 -11.71 -12.28
C ARG A 152 -15.33 -10.81 -11.75
N GLU A 153 -14.96 -9.74 -12.45
CA GLU A 153 -13.94 -8.80 -11.99
C GLU A 153 -14.36 -8.08 -10.72
N PHE A 154 -15.62 -7.62 -10.63
CA PHE A 154 -16.18 -7.03 -9.43
C PHE A 154 -16.13 -7.98 -8.23
N VAL A 155 -16.61 -9.22 -8.39
CA VAL A 155 -16.59 -10.25 -7.34
C VAL A 155 -15.15 -10.59 -6.95
N THR A 156 -14.25 -10.74 -7.92
CA THR A 156 -12.84 -11.04 -7.66
C THR A 156 -12.15 -9.90 -6.90
N ASN A 157 -12.46 -8.65 -7.24
CA ASN A 157 -11.95 -7.47 -6.54
C ASN A 157 -12.50 -7.38 -5.10
N ILE A 158 -13.79 -7.65 -4.88
CA ILE A 158 -14.35 -7.68 -3.52
C ILE A 158 -13.73 -8.81 -2.70
N LEU A 159 -13.68 -10.02 -3.25
CA LEU A 159 -13.12 -11.17 -2.54
C LEU A 159 -11.63 -10.98 -2.27
N SER A 160 -10.86 -10.49 -3.24
CA SER A 160 -9.45 -10.18 -3.02
C SER A 160 -9.26 -9.08 -1.99
N ASN A 161 -10.08 -8.03 -1.98
CA ASN A 161 -10.01 -6.98 -0.95
C ASN A 161 -10.39 -7.50 0.44
N LEU A 162 -11.41 -8.36 0.54
CA LEU A 162 -11.79 -9.04 1.78
C LEU A 162 -10.68 -9.96 2.29
N VAL A 163 -10.16 -10.84 1.42
CA VAL A 163 -9.04 -11.73 1.75
C VAL A 163 -7.80 -10.91 2.11
N ASN A 164 -7.49 -9.84 1.39
CA ASN A 164 -6.37 -8.96 1.72
C ASN A 164 -6.61 -8.21 3.04
N HIS A 165 -7.86 -7.93 3.41
CA HIS A 165 -8.21 -7.32 4.69
C HIS A 165 -8.07 -8.32 5.84
N ASP A 166 -8.55 -9.55 5.67
CA ASP A 166 -8.41 -10.63 6.67
C ASP A 166 -6.96 -11.09 6.82
N LEU A 167 -6.21 -11.24 5.73
CA LEU A 167 -4.77 -11.54 5.78
C LEU A 167 -3.97 -10.40 6.41
N LYS A 168 -4.43 -9.15 6.32
CA LYS A 168 -3.86 -8.02 7.08
C LYS A 168 -4.22 -8.08 8.57
N HIS A 169 -5.34 -8.69 8.93
CA HIS A 169 -5.71 -8.95 10.32
C HIS A 169 -4.92 -10.12 10.93
N GLU A 170 -4.67 -11.20 10.18
CA GLU A 170 -3.84 -12.32 10.66
C GLU A 170 -2.36 -11.96 10.85
N ASN A 171 -1.85 -10.99 10.08
CA ASN A 171 -0.49 -10.47 10.25
C ASN A 171 -0.36 -9.40 11.37
N GLN A 172 -1.36 -9.27 12.26
CA GLN A 172 -1.14 -8.62 13.56
C GLN A 172 -0.27 -9.53 14.44
N HIS A 173 1.03 -9.60 14.14
CA HIS A 173 2.01 -10.04 15.11
C HIS A 173 1.80 -9.19 16.36
N TYR A 174 1.31 -9.80 17.44
CA TYR A 174 1.37 -9.19 18.76
C TYR A 174 2.83 -8.92 19.04
N THR A 175 3.23 -7.64 18.98
CA THR A 175 4.56 -7.25 19.41
C THR A 175 4.64 -7.52 20.92
N PRO A 176 5.53 -8.41 21.38
CA PRO A 176 5.69 -8.63 22.81
C PRO A 176 6.08 -7.31 23.49
N ALA A 177 5.72 -7.17 24.77
CA ALA A 177 6.21 -6.06 25.56
C ALA A 177 7.74 -6.05 25.55
N ALA A 178 8.35 -4.87 25.42
CA ALA A 178 9.81 -4.75 25.43
C ALA A 178 10.38 -5.24 26.77
N ASP A 179 11.38 -6.12 26.70
CA ASP A 179 12.15 -6.51 27.87
C ASP A 179 13.12 -5.37 28.21
N PHE A 180 12.71 -4.49 29.11
CA PHE A 180 13.52 -3.36 29.55
C PHE A 180 14.82 -3.79 30.25
N ALA A 181 14.89 -4.99 30.83
CA ALA A 181 16.12 -5.48 31.45
C ALA A 181 17.15 -5.83 30.37
N GLU A 182 16.72 -6.52 29.32
CA GLU A 182 17.56 -6.80 28.15
C GLU A 182 17.99 -5.51 27.45
N VAL A 183 17.06 -4.62 27.13
CA VAL A 183 17.36 -3.33 26.47
C VAL A 183 18.36 -2.52 27.29
N THR A 184 18.20 -2.46 28.61
CA THR A 184 19.14 -1.74 29.49
C THR A 184 20.52 -2.39 29.51
N SER A 185 20.59 -3.73 29.50
CA SER A 185 21.85 -4.47 29.44
C SER A 185 22.59 -4.20 28.13
N VAL A 186 21.90 -4.28 26.99
CA VAL A 186 22.51 -4.00 25.67
C VAL A 186 22.91 -2.53 25.56
N PHE A 187 22.07 -1.60 26.02
CA PHE A 187 22.37 -0.18 26.06
C PHE A 187 23.68 0.09 26.81
N LYS A 188 23.82 -0.44 28.03
CA LYS A 188 25.03 -0.22 28.85
C LYS A 188 26.30 -0.80 28.23
N LYS A 189 26.21 -1.92 27.50
CA LYS A 189 27.36 -2.59 26.87
C LYS A 189 27.82 -1.88 25.61
N ALA A 190 26.93 -1.22 24.89
CA ALA A 190 27.25 -0.55 23.64
C ALA A 190 28.16 0.66 23.88
N GLY A 191 29.23 0.75 23.10
CA GLY A 191 30.16 1.88 23.07
C GLY A 191 29.60 3.09 22.34
N LYS A 192 28.71 2.88 21.37
CA LYS A 192 28.03 3.96 20.62
C LYS A 192 26.54 3.69 20.47
N ARG A 193 25.71 4.68 20.81
CA ARG A 193 24.25 4.53 20.97
C ARG A 193 23.51 5.58 20.15
N LEU A 194 22.45 5.16 19.48
CA LEU A 194 21.56 6.02 18.71
C LEU A 194 20.12 5.86 19.22
N LEU A 195 19.52 6.96 19.67
CA LEU A 195 18.14 7.04 20.14
C LEU A 195 17.29 7.83 19.14
N LEU A 196 16.30 7.19 18.51
CA LEU A 196 15.40 7.79 17.53
C LEU A 196 14.00 7.91 18.13
N LEU A 197 13.60 9.12 18.53
CA LEU A 197 12.42 9.36 19.36
C LEU A 197 11.38 10.18 18.59
N ASP A 198 10.16 9.67 18.46
CA ASP A 198 9.01 10.51 18.12
C ASP A 198 8.60 11.40 19.31
N TYR A 199 7.88 12.49 19.06
CA TYR A 199 7.45 13.41 20.10
C TYR A 199 6.02 13.15 20.58
N ASP A 200 5.01 13.41 19.74
CA ASP A 200 3.60 13.41 20.12
C ASP A 200 3.00 12.00 20.27
N GLY A 201 2.58 11.67 21.50
CA GLY A 201 2.10 10.33 21.84
C GLY A 201 3.22 9.33 22.11
N THR A 202 4.47 9.80 22.16
CA THR A 202 5.67 9.02 22.46
C THR A 202 6.40 9.60 23.68
N LEU A 203 6.99 10.80 23.56
CA LEU A 203 7.63 11.49 24.68
C LEU A 203 6.63 12.32 25.51
N THR A 204 5.57 12.82 24.89
CA THR A 204 4.50 13.57 25.53
C THR A 204 3.14 12.92 25.23
N PRO A 205 2.16 12.91 26.16
CA PRO A 205 0.85 12.34 25.90
C PRO A 205 0.10 13.11 24.79
N ILE A 206 -0.82 12.43 24.11
CA ILE A 206 -1.68 13.07 23.12
C ILE A 206 -2.68 13.99 23.84
N VAL A 207 -2.57 15.27 23.57
CA VAL A 207 -3.46 16.32 24.10
C VAL A 207 -4.42 16.83 23.03
N LYS A 208 -5.54 17.43 23.46
CA LYS A 208 -6.55 18.01 22.55
C LYS A 208 -6.02 19.25 21.83
N ASP A 209 -5.34 20.11 22.58
CA ASP A 209 -4.68 21.30 22.09
C ASP A 209 -3.20 20.97 21.80
N PRO A 210 -2.73 21.02 20.55
CA PRO A 210 -1.34 20.77 20.21
C PRO A 210 -0.36 21.65 20.99
N ALA A 211 -0.69 22.90 21.30
CA ALA A 211 0.23 23.80 22.02
C ALA A 211 0.49 23.34 23.47
N ALA A 212 -0.45 22.60 24.07
CA ALA A 212 -0.35 22.09 25.43
C ALA A 212 0.55 20.85 25.58
N ALA A 213 1.13 20.34 24.49
CA ALA A 213 1.97 19.12 24.48
C ALA A 213 3.40 19.38 24.99
N VAL A 214 3.53 20.09 26.12
CA VAL A 214 4.80 20.56 26.69
C VAL A 214 5.55 19.40 27.37
N PRO A 215 6.89 19.32 27.29
CA PRO A 215 7.66 18.25 27.93
C PRO A 215 7.64 18.37 29.45
N SER A 216 7.38 17.25 30.14
CA SER A 216 7.36 17.19 31.61
C SER A 216 8.75 17.42 32.21
N SER A 217 8.81 17.85 33.49
CA SER A 217 10.09 18.03 34.20
C SER A 217 10.93 16.75 34.23
N ARG A 218 10.29 15.58 34.35
CA ARG A 218 10.97 14.28 34.28
C ARG A 218 11.59 14.04 32.90
N LEU A 219 10.85 14.32 31.83
CA LEU A 219 11.37 14.17 30.46
C LEU A 219 12.57 15.10 30.23
N LYS A 220 12.48 16.37 30.67
CA LYS A 220 13.58 17.32 30.58
C LYS A 220 14.84 16.82 31.30
N GLN A 221 14.70 16.27 32.50
CA GLN A 221 15.83 15.67 33.23
C GLN A 221 16.44 14.45 32.52
N VAL A 222 15.60 13.61 31.89
CA VAL A 222 16.08 12.45 31.13
C VAL A 222 16.82 12.89 29.86
N LEU A 223 16.26 13.83 29.10
CA LEU A 223 16.91 14.35 27.90
C LEU A 223 18.22 15.06 28.23
N ALA A 224 18.27 15.84 29.31
CA ALA A 224 19.52 16.46 29.79
C ALA A 224 20.62 15.41 30.02
N LYS A 225 20.32 14.37 30.81
CA LYS A 225 21.27 13.29 31.11
C LYS A 225 21.71 12.52 29.87
N LEU A 226 20.80 12.27 28.92
CA LEU A 226 21.13 11.58 27.68
C LEU A 226 21.97 12.46 26.75
N SER A 227 21.71 13.77 26.72
CA SER A 227 22.45 14.75 25.91
C SER A 227 23.85 15.06 26.45
N GLU A 228 24.11 14.77 27.72
CA GLU A 228 25.43 14.93 28.34
C GLU A 228 26.38 13.75 28.06
N ASP A 229 25.85 12.60 27.64
CA ASP A 229 26.65 11.41 27.33
C ASP A 229 27.21 11.49 25.89
N PRO A 230 28.54 11.65 25.70
CA PRO A 230 29.14 11.80 24.38
C PRO A 230 29.00 10.55 23.50
N ASN A 231 28.71 9.39 24.08
CA ASN A 231 28.54 8.13 23.36
C ASN A 231 27.09 7.89 22.93
N THR A 232 26.18 8.81 23.25
CA THR A 232 24.74 8.67 22.97
C THR A 232 24.27 9.82 22.08
N SER A 233 23.98 9.52 20.81
CA SER A 233 23.34 10.48 19.91
C SER A 233 21.82 10.36 20.03
N VAL A 234 21.18 11.47 20.40
CA VAL A 234 19.72 11.56 20.56
C VAL A 234 19.13 12.31 19.38
N TRP A 235 18.09 11.74 18.77
CA TRP A 235 17.32 12.32 17.68
C TRP A 235 15.85 12.40 18.03
N VAL A 236 15.27 13.60 17.96
CA VAL A 236 13.83 13.81 18.03
C VAL A 236 13.29 14.02 16.62
N ILE A 237 12.55 13.03 16.10
CA ILE A 237 12.02 13.04 14.73
C ILE A 237 10.49 13.23 14.78
N SER A 238 10.04 14.46 14.52
CA SER A 238 8.67 14.90 14.80
C SER A 238 7.95 15.46 13.57
N GLY A 239 6.61 15.45 13.64
CA GLY A 239 5.73 16.18 12.71
C GLY A 239 5.48 17.64 13.12
N ARG A 240 6.02 18.06 14.27
CA ARG A 240 5.93 19.43 14.78
C ARG A 240 6.72 20.41 13.92
N ASP A 241 6.30 21.67 13.95
CA ASP A 241 7.05 22.76 13.34
C ASP A 241 8.34 23.07 14.11
N MET A 242 9.25 23.80 13.44
CA MET A 242 10.55 24.18 14.01
C MET A 242 10.41 25.06 15.25
N LYS A 243 9.44 25.98 15.27
CA LYS A 243 9.28 26.96 16.36
C LYS A 243 8.95 26.24 17.66
N PHE A 244 8.05 25.27 17.61
CA PHE A 244 7.67 24.45 18.75
C PHE A 244 8.86 23.62 19.26
N LEU A 245 9.61 22.98 18.36
CA LEU A 245 10.78 22.18 18.78
C LEU A 245 11.88 23.05 19.37
N ASP A 246 12.17 24.20 18.77
CA ASP A 246 13.14 25.16 19.31
C ASP A 246 12.75 25.64 20.71
N GLU A 247 11.50 26.07 20.91
CA GLU A 247 11.03 26.60 22.19
C GLU A 247 11.18 25.59 23.34
N HIS A 248 11.00 24.30 23.04
CA HIS A 248 10.90 23.27 24.08
C HIS A 248 12.15 22.38 24.24
N LEU A 249 12.95 22.23 23.20
CA LEU A 249 14.02 21.23 23.13
C LEU A 249 15.40 21.80 22.76
N SER A 250 15.50 23.04 22.26
CA SER A 250 16.80 23.65 21.88
C SER A 250 17.77 23.81 23.06
N MET A 251 17.28 23.75 24.29
CA MET A 251 18.11 23.78 25.50
C MET A 251 18.96 22.51 25.71
N PHE A 252 18.70 21.44 24.96
CA PHE A 252 19.43 20.18 25.04
C PHE A 252 20.32 19.99 23.81
N LYS A 253 21.49 19.37 23.99
CA LYS A 253 22.40 18.99 22.89
C LYS A 253 21.88 17.74 22.18
N ILE A 254 20.84 17.90 21.37
CA ILE A 254 20.18 16.80 20.66
C ILE A 254 19.96 17.17 19.19
N ASN A 255 19.86 16.16 18.34
CA ASN A 255 19.48 16.33 16.95
C ASN A 255 17.95 16.36 16.84
N MET A 256 17.43 17.21 15.98
CA MET A 256 16.00 17.40 15.79
C MET A 256 15.64 17.38 14.32
N SER A 257 14.49 16.80 14.01
CA SER A 257 13.89 16.80 12.69
C SER A 257 12.43 17.26 12.79
N ALA A 258 12.11 18.34 12.07
CA ALA A 258 10.80 18.96 12.06
C ALA A 258 10.03 18.64 10.77
N GLU A 259 8.70 18.82 10.82
CA GLU A 259 7.78 18.64 9.69
C GLU A 259 8.03 17.33 8.91
N HIS A 260 8.13 16.21 9.64
CA HIS A 260 8.32 14.87 9.09
C HIS A 260 9.61 14.65 8.28
N GLY A 261 10.65 15.45 8.54
CA GLY A 261 11.92 15.33 7.84
C GLY A 261 12.24 16.47 6.88
N CYS A 262 11.44 17.53 6.84
CA CYS A 262 11.71 18.65 5.94
C CYS A 262 12.80 19.59 6.45
N TYR A 263 12.99 19.63 7.77
CA TYR A 263 13.99 20.49 8.41
C TYR A 263 14.81 19.70 9.42
N LEU A 264 16.11 19.98 9.49
CA LEU A 264 17.04 19.39 10.44
C LEU A 264 17.71 20.47 11.29
N LYS A 265 17.96 20.14 12.56
CA LYS A 265 18.83 20.89 13.46
C LYS A 265 19.72 19.92 14.19
N ARG A 266 21.03 20.13 14.10
CA ARG A 266 22.04 19.21 14.62
C ARG A 266 22.48 19.63 16.02
N GLU A 267 22.93 18.67 16.80
CA GLU A 267 23.30 18.87 18.22
C GLU A 267 24.44 19.87 18.44
N TYR A 268 25.27 20.11 17.41
CA TYR A 268 26.38 21.06 17.44
C TYR A 268 25.99 22.49 17.08
N GLN A 269 24.77 22.71 16.57
CA GLN A 269 24.30 24.04 16.18
C GLN A 269 23.84 24.82 17.40
N THR A 270 24.13 26.13 17.45
CA THR A 270 23.60 26.98 18.52
C THR A 270 22.09 27.22 18.32
N PRO A 271 21.36 27.62 19.38
CA PRO A 271 19.94 27.93 19.25
C PRO A 271 19.63 28.98 18.17
N GLU A 272 20.55 29.92 17.93
CA GLU A 272 20.44 31.02 16.97
C GLU A 272 20.75 30.61 15.52
N GLU A 273 21.43 29.48 15.31
CA GLU A 273 21.71 28.98 13.96
C GLU A 273 20.42 28.51 13.26
N PRO A 274 20.29 28.78 11.95
CA PRO A 274 19.12 28.38 11.19
C PRO A 274 19.06 26.85 11.03
N TRP A 275 17.83 26.34 10.97
CA TRP A 275 17.57 24.95 10.60
C TRP A 275 18.00 24.71 9.16
N GLU A 276 18.60 23.55 8.92
CA GLU A 276 18.89 23.05 7.58
C GLU A 276 17.57 22.74 6.87
N ASN A 277 17.35 23.37 5.72
CA ASN A 277 16.13 23.25 4.94
C ASN A 277 16.30 22.22 3.83
N LEU A 278 15.88 20.98 4.07
CA LEU A 278 16.01 19.91 3.09
C LEU A 278 15.02 20.04 1.91
N VAL A 279 14.01 20.90 2.03
CA VAL A 279 13.01 21.13 0.98
C VAL A 279 13.31 22.38 0.12
N GLU A 280 14.44 23.06 0.34
CA GLU A 280 14.75 24.32 -0.36
C GLU A 280 14.77 24.19 -1.88
N GLN A 281 15.24 23.05 -2.40
CA GLN A 281 15.31 22.77 -3.84
C GLN A 281 14.01 22.22 -4.42
N LEU A 282 12.98 21.98 -3.60
CA LEU A 282 11.70 21.48 -4.08
C LEU A 282 10.82 22.60 -4.62
N ASP A 283 10.08 22.29 -5.68
CA ASP A 283 8.98 23.13 -6.11
C ASP A 283 7.85 23.06 -5.07
N MET A 284 7.60 24.18 -4.38
CA MET A 284 6.54 24.34 -3.39
C MET A 284 5.29 25.04 -3.95
N SER A 285 5.24 25.30 -5.25
CA SER A 285 4.08 25.94 -5.91
C SER A 285 2.77 25.15 -5.74
N TRP A 286 2.87 23.84 -5.52
CA TRP A 286 1.74 22.96 -5.21
C TRP A 286 0.97 23.41 -3.97
N MET A 287 1.60 24.06 -2.98
CA MET A 287 0.92 24.51 -1.77
C MET A 287 -0.18 25.53 -2.09
N LYS A 288 0.04 26.41 -3.06
CA LYS A 288 -0.96 27.39 -3.51
C LYS A 288 -2.13 26.70 -4.21
N VAL A 289 -1.83 25.70 -5.04
CA VAL A 289 -2.85 24.88 -5.74
C VAL A 289 -3.68 24.11 -4.72
N VAL A 290 -3.04 23.41 -3.79
CA VAL A 290 -3.72 22.64 -2.74
C VAL A 290 -4.53 23.55 -1.83
N LYS A 291 -4.01 24.71 -1.42
CA LYS A 291 -4.75 25.67 -0.59
C LYS A 291 -6.07 26.09 -1.24
N ASN A 292 -6.09 26.37 -2.54
CA ASN A 292 -7.32 26.71 -3.27
C ASN A 292 -8.33 25.55 -3.26
N VAL A 293 -7.84 24.31 -3.44
CA VAL A 293 -8.69 23.12 -3.33
C VAL A 293 -9.25 23.02 -1.91
N LEU A 294 -8.41 23.08 -0.88
CA LEU A 294 -8.83 22.98 0.51
C LEU A 294 -9.84 24.07 0.90
N GLN A 295 -9.71 25.28 0.35
CA GLN A 295 -10.64 26.38 0.57
C GLN A 295 -12.07 25.99 0.16
N SER A 296 -12.23 25.41 -1.04
CA SER A 296 -13.53 24.94 -1.53
C SER A 296 -14.15 23.82 -0.67
N TYR A 297 -13.34 22.97 -0.04
CA TYR A 297 -13.83 21.95 0.89
C TYR A 297 -14.17 22.54 2.25
N THR A 298 -13.43 23.56 2.68
CA THR A 298 -13.66 24.24 3.95
C THR A 298 -14.98 25.02 3.94
N GLU A 299 -15.26 25.73 2.84
CA GLU A 299 -16.50 26.52 2.68
C GLU A 299 -17.78 25.67 2.72
N ARG A 300 -17.71 24.41 2.24
CA ARG A 300 -18.85 23.49 2.22
C ARG A 300 -18.86 22.48 3.37
N THR A 301 -17.90 22.54 4.29
CA THR A 301 -17.81 21.61 5.43
C THR A 301 -17.70 22.42 6.71
N GLU A 302 -18.85 22.71 7.32
CA GLU A 302 -18.93 23.51 8.53
C GLU A 302 -18.07 22.91 9.66
N GLY A 303 -17.37 23.78 10.41
CA GLY A 303 -16.44 23.36 11.47
C GLY A 303 -15.07 22.84 10.99
N SER A 304 -14.82 22.75 9.69
CA SER A 304 -13.48 22.42 9.17
C SER A 304 -12.58 23.65 9.09
N ASN A 305 -11.26 23.45 9.06
CA ASN A 305 -10.30 24.54 8.94
C ASN A 305 -9.00 24.10 8.25
N ILE A 306 -8.27 25.07 7.70
CA ILE A 306 -6.97 24.85 7.04
C ILE A 306 -5.86 25.31 7.99
N GLU A 307 -4.82 24.49 8.11
CA GLU A 307 -3.56 24.82 8.78
C GLU A 307 -2.44 24.78 7.72
N VAL A 308 -1.79 25.92 7.49
CA VAL A 308 -0.67 26.03 6.55
C VAL A 308 0.63 26.02 7.35
N LYS A 309 1.45 24.97 7.18
CA LYS A 309 2.81 24.88 7.73
C LYS A 309 3.82 25.40 6.69
N LYS A 310 5.13 25.28 6.94
CA LYS A 310 6.12 25.74 5.96
C LYS A 310 6.29 24.77 4.80
N SER A 311 6.26 23.46 5.06
CA SER A 311 6.40 22.44 4.01
C SER A 311 5.17 21.57 3.80
N ALA A 312 4.17 21.66 4.69
CA ALA A 312 2.94 20.89 4.61
C ALA A 312 1.69 21.77 4.74
N ILE A 313 0.55 21.25 4.31
CA ILE A 313 -0.75 21.88 4.51
C ILE A 313 -1.76 20.83 4.96
N CYS A 314 -2.50 21.16 6.02
CA CYS A 314 -3.44 20.26 6.67
C CYS A 314 -4.86 20.81 6.57
N TRP A 315 -5.81 19.91 6.35
CA TRP A 315 -7.24 20.19 6.42
C TRP A 315 -7.86 19.41 7.56
N HIS A 316 -8.29 20.11 8.60
CA HIS A 316 -8.87 19.54 9.80
C HIS A 316 -10.39 19.54 9.69
N TYR A 317 -11.01 18.42 10.05
CA TYR A 317 -12.48 18.25 10.05
C TYR A 317 -12.99 17.69 11.38
N ARG A 318 -12.19 17.80 12.44
CA ARG A 318 -12.52 17.24 13.76
C ARG A 318 -13.77 17.88 14.40
N ARG A 319 -14.03 19.16 14.11
CA ARG A 319 -15.18 19.89 14.65
C ARG A 319 -16.38 19.86 13.71
N SER A 320 -16.25 19.25 12.54
CA SER A 320 -17.35 19.02 11.61
C SER A 320 -18.23 17.86 12.08
N ASP A 321 -19.40 17.73 11.46
CA ASP A 321 -20.21 16.51 11.61
C ASP A 321 -19.36 15.25 11.32
N PRO A 322 -19.37 14.22 12.18
CA PRO A 322 -18.47 13.08 12.03
C PRO A 322 -18.66 12.28 10.74
N ILE A 323 -19.89 12.19 10.23
CA ILE A 323 -20.20 11.42 9.02
C ILE A 323 -19.84 12.25 7.80
N PHE A 324 -20.31 13.49 7.74
CA PHE A 324 -20.10 14.38 6.62
C PHE A 324 -18.64 14.84 6.51
N GLY A 325 -17.97 15.15 7.62
CA GLY A 325 -16.55 15.49 7.64
C GLY A 325 -15.67 14.34 7.15
N ALA A 326 -15.95 13.10 7.56
CA ALA A 326 -15.22 11.92 7.08
C ALA A 326 -15.47 11.63 5.59
N PHE A 327 -16.71 11.84 5.12
CA PHE A 327 -17.06 11.76 3.71
C PHE A 327 -16.28 12.79 2.89
N GLN A 328 -16.31 14.05 3.31
CA GLN A 328 -15.59 15.16 2.67
C GLN A 328 -14.07 14.96 2.68
N ALA A 329 -13.51 14.42 3.76
CA ALA A 329 -12.10 14.05 3.84
C ALA A 329 -11.71 12.98 2.82
N SER A 330 -12.56 11.96 2.66
CA SER A 330 -12.34 10.86 1.72
C SER A 330 -12.41 11.36 0.28
N HIS A 331 -13.40 12.19 -0.02
CA HIS A 331 -13.55 12.82 -1.34
C HIS A 331 -12.40 13.79 -1.65
N LEU A 332 -12.00 14.63 -0.68
CA LEU A 332 -10.85 15.53 -0.80
C LEU A 332 -9.58 14.78 -1.15
N ARG A 333 -9.31 13.71 -0.40
CA ARG A 333 -8.14 12.87 -0.62
C ARG A 333 -8.14 12.29 -2.02
N ALA A 334 -9.23 11.63 -2.43
CA ALA A 334 -9.33 11.03 -3.76
C ALA A 334 -9.14 12.08 -4.86
N TYR A 335 -9.74 13.26 -4.70
CA TYR A 335 -9.56 14.37 -5.62
C TYR A 335 -8.10 14.81 -5.74
N LEU A 336 -7.41 15.02 -4.62
CA LEU A 336 -6.00 15.43 -4.59
C LEU A 336 -5.08 14.36 -5.20
N GLU A 337 -5.29 13.09 -4.87
CA GLU A 337 -4.53 11.96 -5.42
C GLU A 337 -4.72 11.82 -6.95
N LEU A 338 -5.94 12.06 -7.44
CA LEU A 338 -6.25 11.93 -8.87
C LEU A 338 -5.84 13.13 -9.72
N THR A 339 -5.65 14.31 -9.11
CA THR A 339 -5.39 15.57 -9.81
C THR A 339 -4.00 16.15 -9.50
N VAL A 340 -3.73 16.51 -8.24
CA VAL A 340 -2.55 17.26 -7.83
C VAL A 340 -1.33 16.33 -7.72
N SER A 341 -1.47 15.14 -7.13
CA SER A 341 -0.37 14.17 -6.98
C SER A 341 0.16 13.63 -8.32
N LYS A 342 -0.57 13.82 -9.42
CA LYS A 342 -0.08 13.50 -10.77
C LYS A 342 0.84 14.57 -11.35
N LYS A 343 0.72 15.81 -10.89
CA LYS A 343 1.47 16.97 -11.36
C LYS A 343 2.65 17.29 -10.46
N PHE A 344 2.50 17.05 -9.16
CA PHE A 344 3.50 17.38 -8.15
C PHE A 344 3.86 16.14 -7.32
N PRO A 345 5.12 16.01 -6.87
CA PRO A 345 5.57 14.89 -6.05
C PRO A 345 5.12 15.06 -4.59
N ILE A 346 3.81 14.96 -4.36
CA ILE A 346 3.18 15.08 -3.04
C ILE A 346 2.50 13.79 -2.59
N ASP A 347 2.49 13.57 -1.28
CA ASP A 347 1.69 12.55 -0.62
C ASP A 347 0.49 13.19 0.09
N VAL A 348 -0.63 12.47 0.10
CA VAL A 348 -1.88 12.85 0.76
C VAL A 348 -2.18 11.81 1.85
N LEU A 349 -2.13 12.23 3.10
CA LEU A 349 -2.18 11.36 4.27
C LEU A 349 -3.48 11.58 5.03
N ASN A 350 -4.08 10.48 5.49
CA ASN A 350 -5.23 10.54 6.40
C ASN A 350 -4.74 10.39 7.84
N GLY A 351 -4.83 11.47 8.60
CA GLY A 351 -4.63 11.47 10.04
C GLY A 351 -5.94 11.33 10.81
N LYS A 352 -5.87 11.47 12.14
CA LYS A 352 -7.04 11.45 13.03
C LYS A 352 -7.86 12.74 12.88
N SER A 353 -8.87 12.68 12.01
CA SER A 353 -9.73 13.82 11.65
C SER A 353 -8.99 14.96 10.95
N VAL A 354 -7.98 14.62 10.15
CA VAL A 354 -7.19 15.56 9.35
C VAL A 354 -6.76 14.89 8.03
N VAL A 355 -6.70 15.66 6.95
CA VAL A 355 -6.02 15.30 5.70
C VAL A 355 -4.76 16.15 5.61
N GLU A 356 -3.58 15.53 5.58
CA GLU A 356 -2.30 16.21 5.53
C GLU A 356 -1.64 16.00 4.17
N ILE A 357 -1.17 17.09 3.56
CA ILE A 357 -0.49 17.07 2.27
C ILE A 357 0.95 17.54 2.49
N ARG A 358 1.91 16.75 2.00
CA ARG A 358 3.35 17.02 2.13
C ARG A 358 4.13 16.54 0.90
N PRO A 359 5.39 16.96 0.72
CA PRO A 359 6.26 16.40 -0.31
C PRO A 359 6.50 14.91 -0.09
N LYS A 360 6.43 14.13 -1.16
CA LYS A 360 6.55 12.66 -1.14
C LYS A 360 7.94 12.17 -0.73
N LEU A 361 8.97 12.94 -1.03
CA LEU A 361 10.37 12.58 -0.75
C LEU A 361 10.72 12.64 0.74
N PHE A 362 9.90 13.31 1.56
CA PHE A 362 10.21 13.58 2.95
C PHE A 362 9.27 12.81 3.87
N ASN A 363 9.86 11.89 4.63
CA ASN A 363 9.20 11.15 5.69
C ASN A 363 10.21 10.79 6.79
N LYS A 364 9.72 10.48 7.99
CA LYS A 364 10.58 10.14 9.14
C LYS A 364 11.54 8.99 8.85
N GLY A 365 11.09 8.01 8.05
CA GLY A 365 11.91 6.88 7.64
C GLY A 365 13.09 7.27 6.75
N GLU A 366 12.93 8.28 5.90
CA GLU A 366 14.00 8.80 5.07
C GLU A 366 15.07 9.50 5.91
N ILE A 367 14.67 10.22 6.97
CA ILE A 367 15.62 10.77 7.95
C ILE A 367 16.44 9.65 8.60
N VAL A 368 15.79 8.58 9.02
CA VAL A 368 16.50 7.42 9.60
C VAL A 368 17.49 6.83 8.61
N LYS A 369 17.10 6.63 7.34
CA LYS A 369 18.04 6.14 6.31
C LYS A 369 19.22 7.09 6.11
N ASN A 370 18.98 8.39 6.08
CA ASN A 370 20.04 9.39 5.93
C ASN A 370 21.02 9.33 7.10
N ILE A 371 20.54 9.20 8.35
CA ILE A 371 21.39 9.02 9.53
C ILE A 371 22.28 7.78 9.38
N PHE A 372 21.72 6.65 8.95
CA PHE A 372 22.51 5.43 8.74
C PHE A 372 23.47 5.53 7.57
N LYS A 373 23.11 6.29 6.53
CA LYS A 373 23.98 6.54 5.38
C LYS A 373 25.17 7.40 5.78
N GLU A 374 24.95 8.49 6.52
CA GLU A 374 26.01 9.32 7.10
C GLU A 374 26.93 8.47 8.00
N ALA A 375 26.35 7.65 8.88
CA ALA A 375 27.12 6.72 9.72
C ALA A 375 27.94 5.72 8.89
N HIS A 376 27.44 5.27 7.74
CA HIS A 376 28.19 4.40 6.83
C HIS A 376 29.37 5.12 6.17
N GLU A 377 29.14 6.33 5.67
CA GLU A 377 30.15 7.14 4.98
C GLU A 377 31.31 7.51 5.90
N HIS A 378 31.03 7.76 7.18
CA HIS A 378 32.05 8.04 8.19
C HIS A 378 32.61 6.80 8.90
N ASN A 379 32.17 5.60 8.51
CA ASN A 379 32.51 4.32 9.17
C ASN A 379 32.27 4.35 10.68
N ASP A 380 31.15 4.94 11.08
CA ASP A 380 30.83 5.37 12.44
C ASP A 380 29.46 4.84 12.88
N PHE A 381 29.25 3.53 12.68
CA PHE A 381 27.99 2.86 12.96
C PHE A 381 27.68 2.73 14.46
N PRO A 382 26.41 2.94 14.88
CA PRO A 382 26.01 2.69 16.26
C PRO A 382 25.93 1.18 16.57
N GLU A 383 26.41 0.79 17.74
CA GLU A 383 26.31 -0.58 18.27
C GLU A 383 24.94 -0.85 18.90
N PHE A 384 24.27 0.21 19.35
CA PHE A 384 22.91 0.16 19.87
C PHE A 384 22.03 1.17 19.16
N VAL A 385 20.87 0.72 18.69
CA VAL A 385 19.85 1.60 18.13
C VAL A 385 18.51 1.29 18.78
N MET A 386 17.87 2.33 19.34
CA MET A 386 16.50 2.24 19.82
C MET A 386 15.66 3.30 19.14
N SER A 387 14.58 2.85 18.49
CA SER A 387 13.55 3.75 17.97
C SER A 387 12.26 3.58 18.75
N ILE A 388 11.73 4.69 19.25
CA ILE A 388 10.45 4.74 19.95
C ILE A 388 9.52 5.62 19.13
N ASP A 389 8.41 5.05 18.70
CA ASP A 389 7.36 5.74 17.97
C ASP A 389 6.00 5.29 18.52
N ARG A 390 4.98 6.07 18.20
CA ARG A 390 3.64 5.82 18.65
C ARG A 390 3.10 4.53 18.03
N ALA A 391 2.57 3.64 18.87
CA ALA A 391 1.74 2.54 18.40
C ALA A 391 0.42 3.09 17.82
N ILE A 392 0.11 2.76 16.56
CA ILE A 392 -1.24 2.96 16.02
C ILE A 392 -2.15 1.92 16.68
N ALA A 393 -2.68 2.25 17.86
CA ALA A 393 -3.85 1.56 18.38
C ALA A 393 -5.01 1.87 17.43
N ARG A 394 -5.22 1.00 16.42
CA ARG A 394 -6.52 0.96 15.74
C ARG A 394 -7.53 0.62 16.83
N GLN A 395 -8.49 1.51 17.06
CA GLN A 395 -9.59 1.24 17.96
C GLN A 395 -10.37 0.04 17.41
N ASN A 396 -10.02 -1.17 17.83
CA ASN A 396 -11.00 -2.24 17.88
C ASN A 396 -11.92 -1.88 19.04
N LYS A 397 -12.97 -1.10 18.75
CA LYS A 397 -14.12 -0.90 19.64
C LYS A 397 -15.01 -2.17 19.73
N PHE A 398 -14.46 -3.34 19.46
CA PHE A 398 -14.98 -4.58 20.01
C PHE A 398 -14.11 -4.92 21.20
N GLY A 399 -14.50 -4.39 22.36
CA GLY A 399 -14.02 -4.93 23.62
C GLY A 399 -14.25 -6.44 23.59
N LYS A 400 -13.21 -7.20 23.93
CA LYS A 400 -13.37 -8.60 24.32
C LYS A 400 -14.31 -8.63 25.51
N THR A 401 -15.62 -8.71 25.27
CA THR A 401 -16.52 -9.35 26.21
C THR A 401 -16.08 -10.80 26.25
N THR A 402 -15.42 -11.19 27.33
CA THR A 402 -15.14 -12.58 27.68
C THR A 402 -16.45 -13.32 27.98
N LYS A 403 -17.28 -13.49 26.96
CA LYS A 403 -18.24 -14.58 26.90
C LYS A 403 -17.79 -15.43 25.73
N LYS A 404 -17.42 -16.68 26.02
CA LYS A 404 -17.18 -17.69 24.99
C LYS A 404 -18.43 -17.76 24.12
N GLU A 405 -18.36 -17.23 22.90
CA GLU A 405 -19.41 -17.45 21.91
C GLU A 405 -19.51 -18.96 21.66
N ARG A 406 -20.73 -19.48 21.76
CA ARG A 406 -21.02 -20.89 21.52
C ARG A 406 -20.89 -21.11 20.01
N VAL A 407 -19.83 -21.80 19.60
CA VAL A 407 -19.63 -22.20 18.20
C VAL A 407 -20.59 -23.35 17.92
N TYR A 408 -21.59 -23.12 17.07
CA TYR A 408 -22.50 -24.16 16.61
C TYR A 408 -21.84 -24.97 15.50
N THR A 409 -22.08 -26.27 15.49
CA THR A 409 -21.63 -27.15 14.41
C THR A 409 -22.53 -27.03 13.18
N ASP A 410 -22.02 -27.34 11.98
CA ASP A 410 -22.79 -27.30 10.73
C ASP A 410 -24.09 -28.12 10.77
N LYS A 411 -24.11 -29.19 11.61
CA LYS A 411 -25.30 -30.00 11.88
C LYS A 411 -26.35 -29.26 12.70
N GLU A 412 -25.95 -28.41 13.64
CA GLU A 412 -26.85 -27.61 14.49
C GLU A 412 -27.41 -26.40 13.75
N LEU A 413 -26.71 -25.91 12.73
CA LEU A 413 -27.13 -24.78 11.88
C LEU A 413 -28.02 -25.19 10.70
N GLY A 414 -28.32 -26.48 10.53
CA GLY A 414 -29.18 -26.97 9.46
C GLY A 414 -28.67 -26.63 8.05
N ILE A 415 -27.35 -26.47 7.88
CA ILE A 415 -26.76 -26.10 6.59
C ILE A 415 -26.80 -27.32 5.66
N PRO A 416 -27.46 -27.23 4.47
CA PRO A 416 -27.48 -28.34 3.52
C PRO A 416 -26.06 -28.64 3.03
N LYS A 417 -25.63 -29.89 3.12
CA LYS A 417 -24.36 -30.33 2.53
C LYS A 417 -24.45 -30.21 1.01
N LEU A 418 -23.72 -29.25 0.44
CA LEU A 418 -23.53 -29.13 -1.00
C LEU A 418 -22.84 -30.40 -1.53
N ASN A 419 -23.37 -30.94 -2.63
CA ASN A 419 -22.79 -32.09 -3.32
C ASN A 419 -21.35 -31.79 -3.72
N THR A 420 -20.42 -32.53 -3.14
CA THR A 420 -19.01 -32.62 -3.54
C THR A 420 -18.93 -33.27 -4.91
N SER A 421 -18.94 -32.45 -5.96
CA SER A 421 -18.49 -32.82 -7.29
C SER A 421 -18.05 -31.56 -8.02
N LEU A 422 -16.74 -31.31 -7.97
CA LEU A 422 -15.91 -30.61 -8.96
C LEU A 422 -14.60 -30.24 -8.25
N ASP A 423 -13.65 -31.19 -8.25
CA ASP A 423 -12.24 -30.89 -7.98
C ASP A 423 -11.64 -30.27 -9.26
N PRO A 424 -11.22 -28.99 -9.26
CA PRO A 424 -10.33 -28.51 -10.28
C PRO A 424 -8.90 -28.95 -9.92
N VAL A 425 -8.41 -29.86 -10.75
CA VAL A 425 -7.05 -30.38 -10.82
C VAL A 425 -5.98 -29.31 -10.57
N GLY A 426 -5.19 -29.54 -9.52
CA GLY A 426 -3.76 -29.23 -9.38
C GLY A 426 -3.21 -27.95 -10.00
N VAL A 427 -3.10 -26.89 -9.20
CA VAL A 427 -2.03 -25.89 -9.35
C VAL A 427 -1.46 -25.53 -7.97
N LYS A 428 -0.32 -26.13 -7.62
CA LYS A 428 0.53 -25.63 -6.52
C LYS A 428 1.27 -24.38 -7.01
N VAL A 429 0.79 -23.18 -6.67
CA VAL A 429 1.56 -21.95 -6.87
C VAL A 429 2.53 -21.78 -5.70
N LYS A 430 3.82 -22.02 -5.97
CA LYS A 430 4.92 -21.61 -5.08
C LYS A 430 4.95 -20.08 -5.02
N GLY A 431 4.69 -19.52 -3.85
CA GLY A 431 4.76 -18.07 -3.62
C GLY A 431 6.16 -17.52 -3.89
N LYS A 432 6.25 -16.54 -4.81
CA LYS A 432 7.41 -15.66 -4.94
C LYS A 432 7.18 -14.40 -4.10
N LYS A 433 8.19 -14.07 -3.29
CA LYS A 433 8.28 -12.91 -2.41
C LYS A 433 8.12 -11.59 -3.18
N GLY A 434 7.28 -10.71 -2.62
CA GLY A 434 7.63 -9.32 -2.34
C GLY A 434 7.42 -8.28 -3.45
N LYS A 435 6.38 -7.44 -3.27
CA LYS A 435 6.49 -5.98 -3.39
C LYS A 435 5.67 -5.34 -2.26
N LYS A 436 6.34 -4.62 -1.37
CA LYS A 436 5.73 -3.90 -0.24
C LYS A 436 5.36 -2.50 -0.70
N PHE A 437 4.11 -2.11 -0.49
CA PHE A 437 3.69 -0.71 -0.45
C PHE A 437 3.33 -0.39 1.00
N VAL A 438 4.04 0.57 1.58
CA VAL A 438 3.93 0.93 3.01
C VAL A 438 3.23 2.27 3.11
N ASN A 439 2.13 2.31 3.87
CA ASN A 439 1.61 3.52 4.50
C ASN A 439 1.88 3.42 6.00
N ASP A 440 2.64 4.40 6.52
CA ASP A 440 2.86 4.82 7.91
C ASP A 440 2.93 3.74 9.01
N THR A 441 3.90 2.82 8.87
CA THR A 441 4.58 2.16 10.00
C THR A 441 6.08 2.12 9.70
N SER A 442 6.61 3.26 9.27
CA SER A 442 7.83 3.37 8.48
C SER A 442 9.11 3.23 9.32
N MET A 443 9.18 3.81 10.52
CA MET A 443 10.43 3.89 11.29
C MET A 443 11.03 2.53 11.66
N GLN A 444 10.25 1.64 12.28
CA GLN A 444 10.73 0.32 12.72
C GLN A 444 10.97 -0.65 11.57
N ILE A 445 10.11 -0.62 10.54
CA ILE A 445 10.26 -1.47 9.36
C ILE A 445 11.49 -1.06 8.55
N ILE A 446 11.71 0.25 8.39
CA ILE A 446 12.90 0.77 7.71
C ILE A 446 14.16 0.49 8.54
N LEU A 447 14.11 0.65 9.86
CA LEU A 447 15.23 0.26 10.73
C LEU A 447 15.57 -1.22 10.56
N ALA A 448 14.56 -2.10 10.55
CA ALA A 448 14.76 -3.54 10.32
C ALA A 448 15.30 -3.84 8.92
N GLU A 449 14.84 -3.14 7.89
CA GLU A 449 15.29 -3.31 6.51
C GLU A 449 16.72 -2.79 6.29
N VAL A 450 17.08 -1.65 6.89
CA VAL A 450 18.44 -1.08 6.88
C VAL A 450 19.41 -1.95 7.67
N MET A 451 18.99 -2.44 8.85
CA MET A 451 19.76 -3.40 9.66
C MET A 451 19.93 -4.75 8.95
N GLN A 452 18.92 -5.21 8.21
CA GLN A 452 19.04 -6.42 7.39
C GLN A 452 20.01 -6.21 6.23
N GLN A 453 19.94 -5.07 5.53
CA GLN A 453 20.87 -4.76 4.44
C GLN A 453 22.32 -4.62 4.93
N SER A 454 22.55 -3.98 6.09
CA SER A 454 23.89 -3.91 6.68
C SER A 454 24.38 -5.31 7.08
N ASN A 455 23.55 -6.11 7.76
CA ASN A 455 23.88 -7.49 8.14
C ASN A 455 24.12 -8.40 6.94
N GLU A 456 23.37 -8.28 5.84
CA GLU A 456 23.59 -9.02 4.60
C GLU A 456 24.94 -8.65 3.95
N THR A 457 25.32 -7.37 4.02
CA THR A 457 26.59 -6.87 3.48
C THR A 457 27.79 -7.39 4.28
N HIS A 458 27.66 -7.51 5.60
CA HIS A 458 28.67 -8.11 6.47
C HIS A 458 28.71 -9.65 6.37
N ALA A 459 27.55 -10.30 6.34
CA ALA A 459 27.42 -11.75 6.18
C ALA A 459 28.00 -12.23 4.84
N SER A 460 27.76 -11.51 3.75
CA SER A 460 28.29 -11.86 2.42
C SER A 460 29.83 -11.83 2.36
N LYS A 461 30.50 -10.99 3.16
CA LYS A 461 31.98 -10.96 3.23
C LYS A 461 32.53 -12.13 4.05
N ILE A 462 31.91 -12.44 5.18
CA ILE A 462 32.30 -13.54 6.06
C ILE A 462 32.05 -14.89 5.38
N GLU A 463 30.93 -15.03 4.67
CA GLU A 463 30.58 -16.26 3.97
C GLU A 463 31.45 -16.51 2.74
N LYS A 464 31.83 -15.46 1.99
CA LYS A 464 32.85 -15.55 0.94
C LYS A 464 34.22 -15.94 1.50
N ALA A 465 34.62 -15.42 2.65
CA ALA A 465 35.87 -15.80 3.30
C ALA A 465 35.87 -17.28 3.72
N ARG A 466 34.78 -17.75 4.33
CA ARG A 466 34.61 -19.15 4.73
C ARG A 466 34.55 -20.11 3.53
N GLN A 467 33.90 -19.71 2.44
CA GLN A 467 33.90 -20.49 1.18
C GLN A 467 35.28 -20.55 0.53
N LEU A 468 36.04 -19.44 0.53
CA LEU A 468 37.42 -19.41 0.04
C LEU A 468 38.36 -20.30 0.87
N GLU A 469 38.14 -20.36 2.19
CA GLU A 469 38.91 -21.22 3.09
C GLU A 469 38.57 -22.70 2.90
N ALA A 470 37.29 -23.05 2.78
CA ALA A 470 36.85 -24.41 2.45
C ALA A 470 37.38 -24.90 1.09
N ILE A 471 37.43 -24.01 0.08
CA ILE A 471 38.02 -24.33 -1.23
C ILE A 471 39.54 -24.56 -1.12
N ARG A 472 40.25 -23.80 -0.26
CA ARG A 472 41.68 -24.00 -0.02
C ARG A 472 41.95 -25.33 0.68
N GLU A 473 41.13 -25.71 1.65
CA GLU A 473 41.28 -26.98 2.38
C GLU A 473 40.97 -28.19 1.49
N ALA A 474 39.90 -28.11 0.67
CA ALA A 474 39.57 -29.15 -0.30
C ALA A 474 40.69 -29.36 -1.33
N LYS A 475 41.28 -28.27 -1.84
CA LYS A 475 42.43 -28.36 -2.76
C LYS A 475 43.67 -28.97 -2.10
N ARG A 476 43.92 -28.72 -0.81
CA ARG A 476 45.03 -29.36 -0.08
C ARG A 476 44.82 -30.87 0.03
N LYS A 477 43.61 -31.32 0.41
CA LYS A 477 43.27 -32.74 0.49
C LYS A 477 43.40 -33.44 -0.86
N GLU A 478 42.95 -32.81 -1.96
CA GLU A 478 43.08 -33.39 -3.30
C GLU A 478 44.56 -33.54 -3.73
N ILE A 479 45.43 -32.60 -3.36
CA ILE A 479 46.87 -32.67 -3.64
C ILE A 479 47.51 -33.80 -2.82
N GLU A 480 47.21 -33.91 -1.53
CA GLU A 480 47.70 -34.99 -0.67
C GLU A 480 47.26 -36.37 -1.17
N GLU A 481 46.00 -36.52 -1.60
CA GLU A 481 45.51 -37.78 -2.18
C GLU A 481 46.24 -38.13 -3.49
N LYS A 482 46.48 -37.14 -4.36
CA LYS A 482 47.26 -37.36 -5.60
C LYS A 482 48.71 -37.75 -5.30
N GLU A 483 49.34 -37.17 -4.28
CA GLU A 483 50.68 -37.56 -3.84
C GLU A 483 50.69 -38.99 -3.28
N GLN A 484 49.71 -39.37 -2.46
CA GLN A 484 49.58 -40.72 -1.92
C GLN A 484 49.34 -41.75 -3.03
N GLN A 485 48.47 -41.47 -3.99
CA GLN A 485 48.25 -42.33 -5.15
C GLN A 485 49.51 -42.48 -6.00
N THR A 486 50.29 -41.41 -6.16
CA THR A 486 51.54 -41.45 -6.91
C THR A 486 52.58 -42.29 -6.18
N LYS A 487 52.69 -42.16 -4.85
CA LYS A 487 53.56 -43.00 -4.00
C LYS A 487 53.16 -44.49 -4.07
N GLN A 488 51.86 -44.79 -3.98
CA GLN A 488 51.35 -46.17 -4.12
C GLN A 488 51.63 -46.76 -5.51
N LYS A 489 51.41 -46.00 -6.59
CA LYS A 489 51.76 -46.44 -7.95
C LYS A 489 53.25 -46.75 -8.08
N LEU A 490 54.11 -45.93 -7.47
CA LEU A 490 55.56 -46.10 -7.51
C LEU A 490 56.01 -47.33 -6.70
N GLU A 491 55.38 -47.60 -5.56
CA GLU A 491 55.60 -48.84 -4.80
C GLU A 491 55.14 -50.09 -5.55
N ASN A 492 53.96 -50.05 -6.16
CA ASN A 492 53.44 -51.19 -6.93
C ASN A 492 54.35 -51.51 -8.11
N LYS A 493 54.85 -50.49 -8.81
CA LYS A 493 55.81 -50.66 -9.91
C LYS A 493 57.15 -51.22 -9.42
N LYS A 494 57.63 -50.80 -8.23
CA LYS A 494 58.81 -51.41 -7.58
C LYS A 494 58.59 -52.89 -7.24
N LYS A 495 57.38 -53.27 -6.77
CA LYS A 495 57.03 -54.66 -6.48
C LYS A 495 56.94 -55.52 -7.74
N GLU A 496 56.40 -54.99 -8.84
CA GLU A 496 56.38 -55.67 -10.15
C GLU A 496 57.77 -55.89 -10.72
N LEU A 497 58.65 -54.89 -10.63
CA LEU A 497 60.05 -55.01 -11.06
C LEU A 497 60.83 -56.04 -10.23
N LYS A 498 60.51 -56.19 -8.93
CA LYS A 498 61.06 -57.27 -8.09
C LYS A 498 60.52 -58.66 -8.47
N LYS A 499 59.26 -58.76 -8.92
CA LYS A 499 58.67 -60.03 -9.40
C LYS A 499 59.22 -60.47 -10.77
N LYS A 500 59.65 -59.54 -11.62
CA LYS A 500 60.26 -59.84 -12.93
C LYS A 500 61.72 -60.31 -12.88
N LYS A 501 62.35 -60.39 -11.70
CA LYS A 501 63.71 -60.94 -11.52
C LYS A 501 63.67 -62.25 -10.72
N LYS A 502 63.35 -63.39 -11.36
CA LYS A 502 63.79 -64.76 -10.97
C LYS A 502 63.77 -65.70 -12.21
N PRO A 503 64.61 -66.76 -12.26
CA PRO A 503 65.29 -67.18 -13.50
C PRO A 503 64.92 -68.59 -14.06
N VAL A 504 65.10 -68.70 -15.39
CA VAL A 504 65.68 -69.81 -16.20
C VAL A 504 64.92 -71.13 -16.47
N GLY A 505 64.89 -71.49 -17.77
CA GLY A 505 65.09 -72.85 -18.32
C GLY A 505 63.94 -73.34 -19.21
N LYS A 506 64.11 -74.01 -20.36
CA LYS A 506 65.23 -74.46 -21.21
C LYS A 506 64.57 -75.04 -22.50
N GLY A 507 65.15 -74.86 -23.68
CA GLY A 507 64.68 -75.52 -24.93
C GLY A 507 65.17 -74.85 -26.22
N GLU A 508 66.27 -75.39 -26.78
CA GLU A 508 66.99 -75.07 -28.04
C GLU A 508 66.27 -75.58 -29.32
N PRO A 509 66.79 -75.40 -30.57
CA PRO A 509 67.66 -74.35 -31.13
C PRO A 509 67.23 -73.80 -32.53
N GLU A 510 68.00 -72.81 -33.00
CA GLU A 510 68.33 -72.45 -34.41
C GLU A 510 67.32 -71.75 -35.35
N SER A 511 67.60 -70.49 -35.71
CA SER A 511 68.15 -70.06 -37.02
C SER A 511 68.03 -68.54 -37.24
N GLU A 512 69.14 -67.89 -37.61
CA GLU A 512 69.23 -66.54 -38.19
C GLU A 512 68.71 -66.55 -39.66
N PRO A 513 68.26 -65.43 -40.28
CA PRO A 513 68.99 -64.14 -40.37
C PRO A 513 68.16 -62.83 -40.42
N GLU A 514 68.90 -61.71 -40.41
CA GLU A 514 68.55 -60.28 -40.55
C GLU A 514 67.81 -59.87 -41.89
N PRO A 515 67.69 -58.56 -42.26
CA PRO A 515 66.93 -57.44 -41.69
C PRO A 515 66.05 -56.74 -42.79
N LYS A 516 65.49 -55.53 -42.48
CA LYS A 516 64.91 -54.46 -43.36
C LYS A 516 63.44 -54.16 -42.98
N SER A 517 62.88 -52.94 -43.03
CA SER A 517 63.30 -51.57 -43.35
C SER A 517 62.09 -50.64 -43.04
N LYS A 518 62.35 -49.38 -42.66
CA LYS A 518 61.35 -48.28 -42.55
C LYS A 518 60.77 -47.93 -43.95
N PRO A 519 59.61 -47.23 -44.10
CA PRO A 519 59.51 -45.75 -43.96
C PRO A 519 58.20 -45.27 -43.26
N ASN A 520 58.14 -44.22 -42.44
CA ASN A 520 58.26 -42.74 -42.63
C ASN A 520 56.92 -41.98 -42.87
N PHE A 521 56.55 -41.18 -41.86
CA PHE A 521 55.98 -39.80 -41.86
C PHE A 521 54.67 -39.41 -42.59
N LYS A 522 53.77 -38.70 -41.86
CA LYS A 522 53.69 -37.22 -41.89
C LYS A 522 52.79 -36.62 -40.78
N LYS A 523 53.12 -35.38 -40.40
CA LYS A 523 52.52 -34.48 -39.38
C LYS A 523 51.63 -33.40 -40.04
N SER A 524 50.68 -32.86 -39.27
CA SER A 524 50.32 -31.42 -39.16
C SER A 524 49.51 -31.25 -37.85
N GLY A 525 49.79 -30.36 -36.89
CA GLY A 525 49.80 -28.88 -36.92
C GLY A 525 48.41 -28.38 -36.46
N SER A 526 48.16 -27.61 -35.40
CA SER A 526 48.85 -26.43 -34.86
C SER A 526 48.34 -26.05 -33.45
N LYS A 527 49.14 -25.27 -32.70
CA LYS A 527 48.83 -24.56 -31.43
C LYS A 527 48.74 -23.05 -31.70
N LYS A 528 47.93 -22.30 -30.94
CA LYS A 528 48.19 -20.87 -30.64
C LYS A 528 47.81 -20.49 -29.20
N ARG A 529 48.61 -19.58 -28.64
CA ARG A 529 48.61 -19.00 -27.27
C ARG A 529 47.89 -17.64 -27.24
N VAL A 530 47.55 -17.19 -26.02
CA VAL A 530 46.93 -15.92 -25.63
C VAL A 530 48.00 -14.83 -25.36
N SER A 531 47.65 -13.56 -25.57
CA SER A 531 48.32 -12.37 -25.02
C SER A 531 47.30 -11.41 -24.40
N PHE A 532 47.65 -10.79 -23.28
CA PHE A 532 46.88 -9.76 -22.57
C PHE A 532 47.15 -8.36 -23.13
N ALA A 533 46.10 -7.53 -23.12
CA ALA A 533 46.15 -6.08 -22.97
C ALA A 533 45.04 -5.70 -21.98
#